data_AF-X0WI92-F1
#
_entry.id   AF-X0WI92-F1
#
_cell.length_a   1.000
_cell.length_b   1.000
_cell.length_c   1.000
_cell.angle_alpha   90.00
_cell.angle_beta   90.00
_cell.angle_gamma   90.00
#
_symmetry.space_group_name_H-M   'P 1'
#
loop_
_entity.id
_entity.type
_entity.pdbx_description
1 polymer ?
#
loop_
_entity_poly.entity_id
_entity_poly.type
_entity_poly.pdbx_seq_one_letter_code
_entity_poly.pdbx_strand_id
1 'polypeptide(L)'
;MYKVNFLLKKSNGLRSNYIDQTKFDISSFKDDLAKKAAKIIPKMFMGIQKARRDYKEELKNPPTEIKTSPPELWNEVVEKAESLGIDLIGFTPIDENLIFEIDYIGGIEFLYENGIVLGMEMDYEAINTAPDPPAGLESLRIYAELGEATNKLADFIRSKGYRAIACHPLGGPILYPAMAVKANMGEIGRQGLLITKKFGPRP
;
A
#
# COMPACT_ATOMS: atom_id res chain seq x y z
N MET A 1 -8.80 27.57 -20.32
CA MET A 1 -8.25 27.29 -18.98
C MET A 1 -9.42 26.85 -18.10
N TYR A 2 -9.69 25.54 -18.02
CA TYR A 2 -10.80 25.02 -17.22
C TYR A 2 -10.35 25.00 -15.76
N LYS A 3 -10.98 25.81 -14.89
CA LYS A 3 -10.86 25.66 -13.45
C LYS A 3 -11.65 24.42 -13.05
N VAL A 4 -10.95 23.30 -12.88
CA VAL A 4 -11.50 22.14 -12.18
C VAL A 4 -11.57 22.53 -10.71
N ASN A 5 -12.79 22.57 -10.15
CA ASN A 5 -13.00 22.87 -8.76
C ASN A 5 -12.66 21.61 -7.95
N PHE A 6 -11.40 21.50 -7.49
CA PHE A 6 -10.96 20.43 -6.58
C PHE A 6 -11.50 20.69 -5.17
N LEU A 7 -12.80 20.49 -4.99
CA LEU A 7 -13.36 20.32 -3.66
C LEU A 7 -12.97 18.93 -3.18
N LEU A 8 -12.22 18.85 -2.08
CA LEU A 8 -11.91 17.58 -1.41
C LEU A 8 -13.22 16.82 -1.16
N LYS A 9 -13.32 15.62 -1.76
CA LYS A 9 -14.49 14.76 -1.65
C LYS A 9 -14.19 13.70 -0.59
N LYS A 10 -15.03 13.67 0.45
CA LYS A 10 -15.03 12.58 1.43
C LYS A 10 -15.44 11.27 0.77
N SER A 11 -14.77 10.20 1.15
CA SER A 11 -15.16 8.85 0.76
C SER A 11 -16.54 8.50 1.35
N ASN A 12 -17.46 8.06 0.48
CA ASN A 12 -18.72 7.42 0.85
C ASN A 12 -18.64 5.89 0.62
N GLY A 13 -17.42 5.34 0.54
CA GLY A 13 -17.15 4.01 0.03
C GLY A 13 -17.32 2.89 1.06
N LEU A 14 -16.36 1.98 1.14
CA LEU A 14 -16.50 0.76 1.93
C LEU A 14 -16.60 1.07 3.43
N ARG A 15 -17.55 0.41 4.09
CA ARG A 15 -17.65 0.38 5.55
C ARG A 15 -16.93 -0.85 6.08
N SER A 16 -15.87 -0.62 6.86
CA SER A 16 -15.22 -1.70 7.61
C SER A 16 -15.79 -1.75 9.02
N ASN A 17 -16.14 -2.95 9.48
CA ASN A 17 -16.29 -3.19 10.92
C ASN A 17 -14.88 -3.15 11.56
N TYR A 18 -14.80 -2.72 12.82
CA TYR A 18 -13.54 -2.70 13.55
C TYR A 18 -12.90 -4.10 13.57
N ILE A 19 -11.70 -4.22 12.99
CA ILE A 19 -10.91 -5.45 13.08
C ILE A 19 -10.22 -5.42 14.45
N ASP A 20 -10.52 -6.43 15.27
CA ASP A 20 -9.92 -6.63 16.58
C ASP A 20 -8.39 -6.74 16.46
N GLN A 21 -7.69 -5.74 16.99
CA GLN A 21 -6.24 -5.63 16.94
C GLN A 21 -5.53 -6.61 17.89
N THR A 22 -6.26 -7.30 18.77
CA THR A 22 -5.70 -8.33 19.66
C THR A 22 -5.34 -9.62 18.93
N LYS A 23 -5.70 -9.76 17.64
CA LYS A 23 -5.39 -10.94 16.83
C LYS A 23 -3.91 -11.04 16.40
N PHE A 24 -3.12 -9.97 16.51
CA PHE A 24 -1.67 -10.04 16.33
C PHE A 24 -0.99 -10.37 17.65
N ASP A 25 -0.92 -11.66 17.97
CA ASP A 25 -0.23 -12.12 19.16
C ASP A 25 1.29 -12.20 18.93
N ILE A 26 1.97 -11.07 19.15
CA ILE A 26 3.44 -10.98 19.08
C ILE A 26 4.10 -11.85 20.15
N SER A 27 3.39 -12.25 21.21
CA SER A 27 3.93 -13.13 22.26
C SER A 27 4.17 -14.57 21.76
N SER A 28 3.59 -14.93 20.61
CA SER A 28 3.86 -16.20 19.92
C SER A 28 5.28 -16.30 19.35
N PHE A 29 5.97 -15.17 19.13
CA PHE A 29 7.36 -15.18 18.67
C PHE A 29 8.32 -15.48 19.81
N LYS A 30 9.07 -16.58 19.68
CA LYS A 30 10.10 -17.01 20.63
C LYS A 30 11.49 -16.91 20.01
N ASP A 31 12.49 -16.73 20.88
CA ASP A 31 13.92 -16.81 20.55
C ASP A 31 14.33 -15.96 19.33
N ASP A 32 14.75 -16.60 18.24
CA ASP A 32 15.19 -15.93 17.01
C ASP A 32 14.08 -15.13 16.32
N LEU A 33 12.84 -15.65 16.33
CA LEU A 33 11.69 -14.96 15.74
C LEU A 33 11.40 -13.66 16.49
N ALA A 34 11.53 -13.65 17.82
CA ALA A 34 11.34 -12.44 18.63
C ALA A 34 12.41 -11.38 18.29
N LYS A 35 13.67 -11.79 18.11
CA LYS A 35 14.77 -10.90 17.72
C LYS A 35 14.55 -10.30 16.32
N LYS A 36 14.03 -11.09 15.38
CA LYS A 36 13.67 -10.62 14.04
C LYS A 36 12.50 -9.63 14.09
N ALA A 37 11.43 -9.98 14.79
CA ALA A 37 10.25 -9.12 14.96
C ALA A 37 10.63 -7.76 15.58
N ALA A 38 11.50 -7.74 16.58
CA ALA A 38 11.99 -6.51 17.22
C ALA A 38 12.73 -5.57 16.26
N LYS A 39 13.30 -6.07 15.17
CA LYS A 39 13.92 -5.25 14.12
C LYS A 39 12.92 -4.78 13.06
N ILE A 40 11.95 -5.63 12.72
CA ILE A 40 10.96 -5.39 11.67
C ILE A 40 9.89 -4.38 12.12
N ILE A 41 9.36 -4.55 13.33
CA ILE A 41 8.21 -3.76 13.82
C ILE A 41 8.50 -2.25 13.85
N PRO A 42 9.66 -1.77 14.35
CA PRO A 42 9.96 -0.34 14.31
C PRO A 42 9.98 0.22 12.90
N LYS A 43 10.56 -0.52 11.94
CA LYS A 43 10.63 -0.13 10.52
C LYS A 43 9.24 -0.01 9.91
N MET A 44 8.35 -0.96 10.19
CA MET A 44 6.93 -0.91 9.80
C MET A 44 6.26 0.37 10.33
N PHE A 45 6.39 0.66 11.63
CA PHE A 45 5.77 1.86 12.21
C PHE A 45 6.35 3.16 11.64
N MET A 46 7.65 3.22 11.34
CA MET A 46 8.24 4.37 10.64
C MET A 46 7.62 4.58 9.25
N GLY A 47 7.40 3.50 8.49
CA GLY A 47 6.73 3.55 7.20
C GLY A 47 5.29 4.07 7.30
N ILE A 48 4.54 3.58 8.28
CA ILE A 48 3.16 4.04 8.58
C ILE A 48 3.16 5.53 8.95
N GLN A 49 4.04 5.96 9.85
CA GLN A 49 4.11 7.34 10.32
C GLN A 49 4.46 8.31 9.18
N LYS A 50 5.41 7.93 8.30
CA LYS A 50 5.75 8.74 7.12
C LYS A 50 4.56 8.87 6.17
N ALA A 51 3.90 7.76 5.82
CA ALA A 51 2.73 7.77 4.93
C ALA A 51 1.62 8.67 5.48
N ARG A 52 1.31 8.55 6.78
CA ARG A 52 0.34 9.41 7.48
C ARG A 52 0.71 10.89 7.45
N ARG A 53 1.99 11.20 7.69
CA ARG A 53 2.48 12.58 7.68
C ARG A 53 2.35 13.17 6.28
N ASP A 54 2.84 12.46 5.26
CA ASP A 54 2.80 12.92 3.88
C ASP A 54 1.33 13.12 3.41
N TYR A 55 0.41 12.21 3.78
CA TYR A 55 -1.04 12.38 3.53
C TYR A 55 -1.63 13.61 4.25
N LYS A 56 -1.29 13.84 5.52
CA LYS A 56 -1.75 15.02 6.28
C LYS A 56 -1.24 16.34 5.67
N GLU A 57 0.00 16.36 5.19
CA GLU A 57 0.54 17.52 4.48
C GLU A 57 -0.17 17.74 3.15
N GLU A 58 -0.50 16.65 2.43
CA GLU A 58 -1.27 16.71 1.20
C GLU A 58 -2.67 17.29 1.43
N LEU A 59 -3.34 16.93 2.52
CA LEU A 59 -4.65 17.48 2.90
C LEU A 59 -4.62 18.98 3.21
N LYS A 60 -3.53 19.50 3.78
CA LYS A 60 -3.40 20.94 4.06
C LYS A 60 -3.29 21.75 2.76
N ASN A 61 -2.65 21.19 1.75
CA ASN A 61 -2.39 21.84 0.47
C ASN A 61 -2.80 20.91 -0.68
N PRO A 62 -4.10 20.64 -0.89
CA PRO A 62 -4.55 19.59 -1.82
C PRO A 62 -4.12 19.88 -3.27
N PRO A 63 -4.01 18.84 -4.13
CA PRO A 63 -3.74 19.04 -5.55
C PRO A 63 -4.87 19.83 -6.21
N THR A 64 -4.51 20.97 -6.83
CA THR A 64 -5.45 21.86 -7.53
C THR A 64 -5.32 21.79 -9.05
N GLU A 65 -4.29 21.10 -9.55
CA GLU A 65 -3.95 21.03 -10.96
C GLU A 65 -3.56 19.60 -11.34
N ILE A 66 -3.99 19.19 -12.52
CA ILE A 66 -3.59 17.92 -13.13
C ILE A 66 -2.34 18.18 -13.96
N LYS A 67 -1.25 17.50 -13.62
CA LYS A 67 0.00 17.53 -14.39
C LYS A 67 0.13 16.25 -15.20
N THR A 68 0.25 16.39 -16.52
CA THR A 68 0.53 15.26 -17.42
C THR A 68 2.01 14.94 -17.37
N SER A 69 2.36 13.65 -17.22
CA SER A 69 3.73 13.18 -17.30
C SER A 69 4.12 12.76 -18.72
N PRO A 70 5.39 12.91 -19.10
CA PRO A 70 5.91 12.29 -20.30
C PRO A 70 5.94 10.75 -20.10
N PRO A 71 5.72 9.94 -21.14
CA PRO A 71 5.70 8.48 -21.02
C PRO A 71 6.96 7.89 -20.38
N GLU A 72 8.11 8.51 -20.60
CA GLU A 72 9.43 8.06 -20.11
C GLU A 72 9.49 8.04 -18.57
N LEU A 73 8.75 8.92 -17.90
CA LEU A 73 8.68 8.93 -16.43
C LEU A 73 8.20 7.58 -15.89
N TRP A 74 7.26 6.92 -16.59
CA TRP A 74 6.72 5.64 -16.13
C TRP A 74 7.76 4.53 -16.19
N ASN A 75 8.65 4.54 -17.18
CA ASN A 75 9.79 3.62 -17.23
C ASN A 75 10.71 3.84 -16.03
N GLU A 76 11.04 5.10 -15.72
CA GLU A 76 11.86 5.43 -14.54
C GLU A 76 11.19 5.02 -13.22
N VAL A 77 9.85 5.12 -13.13
CA VAL A 77 9.08 4.68 -11.97
C VAL A 77 9.12 3.16 -11.82
N VAL A 78 8.99 2.41 -12.92
CA VAL A 78 9.12 0.94 -12.92
C VAL A 78 10.52 0.52 -12.51
N GLU A 79 11.56 1.07 -13.15
CA GLU A 79 12.96 0.80 -12.79
C GLU A 79 13.24 1.14 -11.32
N LYS A 80 12.69 2.26 -10.83
CA LYS A 80 12.83 2.63 -9.42
C LYS A 80 12.13 1.61 -8.52
N ALA A 81 10.92 1.17 -8.87
CA ALA A 81 10.18 0.18 -8.09
C ALA A 81 10.94 -1.15 -8.02
N GLU A 82 11.45 -1.65 -9.15
CA GLU A 82 12.27 -2.87 -9.21
C GLU A 82 13.53 -2.73 -8.34
N SER A 83 14.23 -1.58 -8.39
CA SER A 83 15.41 -1.34 -7.55
C SER A 83 15.10 -1.31 -6.04
N LEU A 84 13.83 -1.16 -5.67
CA LEU A 84 13.34 -1.17 -4.28
C LEU A 84 12.83 -2.55 -3.85
N GLY A 85 12.92 -3.57 -4.70
CA GLY A 85 12.45 -4.93 -4.42
C GLY A 85 10.94 -5.13 -4.63
N ILE A 86 10.29 -4.29 -5.42
CA ILE A 86 8.89 -4.49 -5.82
C ILE A 86 8.87 -5.48 -7.00
N ASP A 87 8.10 -6.56 -6.86
CA ASP A 87 8.04 -7.63 -7.85
C ASP A 87 6.91 -7.46 -8.87
N LEU A 88 5.86 -6.74 -8.49
CA LEU A 88 4.70 -6.46 -9.34
C LEU A 88 4.34 -4.98 -9.26
N ILE A 89 4.09 -4.39 -10.42
CA ILE A 89 3.60 -3.02 -10.54
C ILE A 89 2.44 -2.98 -11.53
N GLY A 90 1.38 -2.28 -11.17
CA GLY A 90 0.22 -2.05 -12.00
C GLY A 90 -0.24 -0.60 -11.92
N PHE A 91 -0.84 -0.11 -12.99
CA PHE A 91 -1.34 1.26 -13.10
C PHE A 91 -2.83 1.23 -13.38
N THR A 92 -3.60 2.04 -12.65
CA THR A 92 -5.06 2.11 -12.80
C THR A 92 -5.58 3.43 -12.29
N PRO A 93 -6.68 3.97 -12.84
CA PRO A 93 -7.48 4.96 -12.14
C PRO A 93 -7.92 4.43 -10.76
N ILE A 94 -7.99 5.31 -9.77
CA ILE A 94 -8.55 4.98 -8.46
C ILE A 94 -10.07 4.83 -8.58
N ASP A 95 -10.61 3.73 -8.05
CA ASP A 95 -12.04 3.57 -7.89
C ASP A 95 -12.46 4.06 -6.50
N GLU A 96 -13.21 5.16 -6.46
CA GLU A 96 -13.70 5.75 -5.21
C GLU A 96 -14.57 4.79 -4.39
N ASN A 97 -15.22 3.82 -5.02
CA ASN A 97 -16.04 2.83 -4.32
C ASN A 97 -15.20 1.81 -3.53
N LEU A 98 -13.89 1.75 -3.78
CA LEU A 98 -12.96 0.87 -3.07
C LEU A 98 -12.25 1.58 -1.91
N ILE A 99 -12.46 2.89 -1.76
CA ILE A 99 -11.90 3.69 -0.67
C ILE A 99 -12.78 3.50 0.57
N PHE A 100 -12.19 3.33 1.74
CA PHE A 100 -12.95 3.24 2.99
C PHE A 100 -13.53 4.61 3.38
N GLU A 101 -14.67 4.65 4.08
CA GLU A 101 -15.20 5.92 4.62
C GLU A 101 -14.29 6.50 5.70
N ILE A 102 -13.75 5.62 6.56
CA ILE A 102 -12.99 5.94 7.76
C ILE A 102 -11.77 5.01 7.85
N ASP A 103 -10.61 5.57 8.17
CA ASP A 103 -9.44 4.82 8.65
C ASP A 103 -9.27 4.97 10.17
N TYR A 104 -8.17 4.46 10.71
CA TYR A 104 -7.88 4.53 12.15
C TYR A 104 -7.64 5.97 12.68
N ILE A 105 -7.50 7.01 11.82
CA ILE A 105 -7.34 8.43 12.22
C ILE A 105 -8.53 9.31 11.86
N GLY A 106 -9.49 8.84 11.06
CA GLY A 106 -10.71 9.58 10.75
C GLY A 106 -11.20 9.35 9.33
N GLY A 107 -11.94 10.33 8.78
CA GLY A 107 -12.44 10.24 7.41
C GLY A 107 -11.33 10.26 6.36
N ILE A 108 -11.52 9.52 5.27
CA ILE A 108 -10.61 9.50 4.12
C ILE A 108 -11.12 10.45 3.03
N GLU A 109 -10.22 11.24 2.46
CA GLU A 109 -10.49 12.16 1.35
C GLU A 109 -9.91 11.60 0.05
N PHE A 110 -10.64 11.77 -1.04
CA PHE A 110 -10.19 11.41 -2.38
C PHE A 110 -9.27 12.50 -2.95
N LEU A 111 -7.96 12.22 -2.96
CA LEU A 111 -6.93 13.19 -3.37
C LEU A 111 -6.42 13.01 -4.81
N TYR A 112 -6.46 11.78 -5.34
CA TYR A 112 -5.82 11.45 -6.60
C TYR A 112 -6.70 10.52 -7.44
N GLU A 113 -6.75 10.81 -8.74
CA GLU A 113 -7.49 10.01 -9.73
C GLU A 113 -6.69 8.80 -10.23
N ASN A 114 -5.36 8.82 -10.11
CA ASN A 114 -4.47 7.77 -10.61
C ASN A 114 -3.80 7.03 -9.46
N GLY A 115 -3.69 5.71 -9.60
CA GLY A 115 -3.05 4.81 -8.63
C GLY A 115 -1.96 3.96 -9.26
N ILE A 116 -0.91 3.71 -8.47
CA ILE A 116 0.13 2.72 -8.74
C ILE A 116 -0.03 1.64 -7.68
N VAL A 117 -0.33 0.42 -8.12
CA VAL A 117 -0.51 -0.74 -7.24
C VAL A 117 0.76 -1.56 -7.26
N LEU A 118 1.26 -1.94 -6.09
CA LEU A 118 2.54 -2.58 -5.90
C LEU A 118 2.34 -3.94 -5.21
N GLY A 119 3.14 -4.94 -5.59
CA GLY A 119 3.22 -6.24 -4.94
C GLY A 119 4.68 -6.64 -4.70
N MET A 120 4.92 -7.35 -3.61
CA MET A 120 6.21 -7.86 -3.19
C MET A 120 6.02 -9.30 -2.73
N GLU A 121 6.76 -10.23 -3.34
CA GLU A 121 6.60 -11.65 -3.07
C GLU A 121 6.94 -11.97 -1.60
N MET A 122 6.03 -12.71 -0.96
CA MET A 122 6.30 -13.32 0.34
C MET A 122 7.18 -14.57 0.19
N ASP A 123 8.07 -14.79 1.15
CA ASP A 123 8.88 -16.01 1.24
C ASP A 123 8.00 -17.27 1.24
N TYR A 124 8.23 -18.15 0.25
CA TYR A 124 7.41 -19.33 0.03
C TYR A 124 7.47 -20.29 1.22
N GLU A 125 8.68 -20.57 1.72
CA GLU A 125 8.88 -21.54 2.80
C GLU A 125 8.24 -21.05 4.10
N ALA A 126 8.35 -19.76 4.42
CA ALA A 126 7.73 -19.16 5.59
C ALA A 126 6.20 -19.18 5.49
N ILE A 127 5.61 -18.79 4.36
CA ILE A 127 4.14 -18.81 4.20
C ILE A 127 3.58 -20.23 4.18
N ASN A 128 4.35 -21.22 3.70
CA ASN A 128 3.93 -22.61 3.71
C ASN A 128 3.80 -23.21 5.12
N THR A 129 4.33 -22.54 6.15
CA THR A 129 4.11 -22.95 7.55
C THR A 129 2.83 -22.39 8.17
N ALA A 130 2.00 -21.65 7.43
CA ALA A 130 0.79 -21.05 8.01
C ALA A 130 -0.11 -22.13 8.66
N PRO A 131 -0.66 -21.87 9.86
CA PRO A 131 -0.70 -20.59 10.57
C PRO A 131 0.43 -20.38 11.60
N ASP A 132 1.54 -21.13 11.52
CA ASP A 132 2.63 -21.05 12.51
C ASP A 132 3.36 -19.68 12.49
N PRO A 133 4.04 -19.31 13.59
CA PRO A 133 4.69 -18.01 13.74
C PRO A 133 5.60 -17.54 12.57
N PRO A 134 6.36 -18.39 11.85
CA PRO A 134 7.16 -17.94 10.71
C PRO A 134 6.34 -17.22 9.63
N ALA A 135 5.13 -17.70 9.31
CA ALA A 135 4.24 -17.07 8.35
C ALA A 135 3.77 -15.68 8.81
N GLY A 136 3.50 -15.54 10.13
CA GLY A 136 3.15 -14.25 10.73
C GLY A 136 4.31 -13.26 10.71
N LEU A 137 5.53 -13.73 10.96
CA LEU A 137 6.73 -12.90 10.86
C LEU A 137 6.98 -12.43 9.42
N GLU A 138 6.72 -13.30 8.44
CA GLU A 138 6.83 -12.96 7.03
C GLU A 138 5.83 -11.88 6.60
N SER A 139 4.59 -11.96 7.10
CA SER A 139 3.60 -10.89 6.89
C SER A 139 4.08 -9.55 7.48
N LEU A 140 4.71 -9.57 8.66
CA LEU A 140 5.31 -8.36 9.25
C LEU A 140 6.49 -7.83 8.42
N ARG A 141 7.32 -8.71 7.85
CA ARG A 141 8.40 -8.33 6.95
C ARG A 141 7.86 -7.56 5.74
N ILE A 142 6.85 -8.09 5.05
CA ILE A 142 6.21 -7.40 3.93
C ILE A 142 5.66 -6.04 4.35
N TYR A 143 4.94 -5.94 5.47
CA TYR A 143 4.46 -4.65 5.94
C TYR A 143 5.59 -3.64 6.16
N ALA A 144 6.74 -4.07 6.67
CA ALA A 144 7.89 -3.19 6.85
C ALA A 144 8.60 -2.83 5.53
N GLU A 145 8.85 -3.80 4.66
CA GLU A 145 9.67 -3.62 3.46
C GLU A 145 8.87 -3.00 2.31
N LEU A 146 7.68 -3.50 2.01
CA LEU A 146 6.80 -2.89 1.02
C LEU A 146 6.35 -1.50 1.49
N GLY A 147 6.07 -1.33 2.78
CA GLY A 147 5.75 -0.02 3.36
C GLY A 147 6.87 1.01 3.19
N GLU A 148 8.14 0.61 3.35
CA GLU A 148 9.30 1.46 3.09
C GLU A 148 9.48 1.74 1.59
N ALA A 149 9.38 0.71 0.74
CA ALA A 149 9.52 0.81 -0.71
C ALA A 149 8.48 1.77 -1.30
N THR A 150 7.21 1.65 -0.92
CA THR A 150 6.13 2.54 -1.37
C THR A 150 6.41 4.00 -1.00
N ASN A 151 6.92 4.25 0.22
CA ASN A 151 7.31 5.60 0.65
C ASN A 151 8.45 6.16 -0.20
N LYS A 152 9.49 5.36 -0.46
CA LYS A 152 10.65 5.74 -1.29
C LYS A 152 10.25 5.99 -2.74
N LEU A 153 9.33 5.21 -3.30
CA LEU A 153 8.81 5.41 -4.64
C LEU A 153 8.00 6.70 -4.74
N ALA A 154 7.17 7.00 -3.74
CA ALA A 154 6.43 8.26 -3.68
C ALA A 154 7.39 9.47 -3.56
N ASP A 155 8.46 9.37 -2.75
CA ASP A 155 9.52 10.39 -2.69
C ASP A 155 10.20 10.60 -4.05
N PHE A 156 10.48 9.51 -4.77
CA PHE A 156 11.06 9.57 -6.11
C PHE A 156 10.14 10.30 -7.10
N ILE A 157 8.85 9.96 -7.15
CA ILE A 157 7.87 10.64 -8.01
C ILE A 157 7.81 12.14 -7.68
N ARG A 158 7.85 12.50 -6.39
CA ARG A 158 7.94 13.90 -5.94
C ARG A 158 9.20 14.60 -6.39
N SER A 159 10.35 13.92 -6.34
CA SER A 159 11.62 14.45 -6.85
C SER A 159 11.60 14.74 -8.35
N LYS A 160 10.73 14.07 -9.11
CA LYS A 160 10.49 14.32 -10.54
C LYS A 160 9.48 15.45 -10.80
N GLY A 161 8.99 16.09 -9.74
CA GLY A 161 8.07 17.22 -9.79
C GLY A 161 6.60 16.81 -9.97
N TYR A 162 6.22 15.60 -9.55
CA TYR A 162 4.83 15.12 -9.55
C TYR A 162 4.37 14.84 -8.13
N ARG A 163 3.10 15.13 -7.84
CA ARG A 163 2.55 14.85 -6.52
C ARG A 163 2.20 13.37 -6.40
N ALA A 164 2.48 12.78 -5.26
CA ALA A 164 2.15 11.40 -4.93
C ALA A 164 2.07 11.26 -3.42
N ILE A 165 1.24 10.34 -2.94
CA ILE A 165 1.22 9.88 -1.54
C ILE A 165 1.45 8.37 -1.50
N ALA A 166 2.07 7.91 -0.43
CA ALA A 166 2.22 6.49 -0.16
C ALA A 166 1.03 5.98 0.66
N CYS A 167 0.49 4.83 0.26
CA CYS A 167 -0.53 4.11 1.03
C CYS A 167 0.14 2.86 1.62
N HIS A 168 0.23 2.79 2.95
CA HIS A 168 0.90 1.68 3.62
C HIS A 168 0.07 0.39 3.52
N PRO A 169 0.67 -0.80 3.28
CA PRO A 169 -0.08 -2.05 3.15
C PRO A 169 -0.86 -2.44 4.41
N LEU A 170 -0.32 -2.11 5.59
CA LEU A 170 -1.06 -2.24 6.86
C LEU A 170 -1.93 -0.99 7.12
N GLY A 171 -3.26 -1.18 7.12
CA GLY A 171 -4.23 -0.16 7.51
C GLY A 171 -4.43 0.96 6.48
N GLY A 172 -4.19 0.68 5.20
CA GLY A 172 -4.35 1.67 4.13
C GLY A 172 -5.80 2.12 3.88
N PRO A 173 -5.99 3.22 3.12
CA PRO A 173 -7.29 3.84 2.91
C PRO A 173 -8.17 3.16 1.84
N ILE A 174 -7.66 2.13 1.15
CA ILE A 174 -8.30 1.54 -0.03
C ILE A 174 -8.17 0.02 -0.05
N LEU A 175 -9.15 -0.68 -0.63
CA LEU A 175 -9.15 -2.14 -0.75
C LEU A 175 -8.13 -2.62 -1.80
N TYR A 176 -6.90 -2.89 -1.35
CA TYR A 176 -5.77 -3.20 -2.24
C TYR A 176 -5.98 -4.39 -3.18
N PRO A 177 -6.51 -5.56 -2.76
CA PRO A 177 -6.69 -6.69 -3.68
C PRO A 177 -7.61 -6.34 -4.87
N ALA A 178 -8.69 -5.60 -4.64
CA ALA A 178 -9.60 -5.16 -5.69
C ALA A 178 -8.94 -4.13 -6.63
N MET A 179 -8.13 -3.23 -6.08
CA MET A 179 -7.32 -2.31 -6.90
C MET A 179 -6.29 -3.03 -7.75
N ALA A 180 -5.68 -4.10 -7.25
CA ALA A 180 -4.73 -4.90 -8.00
C ALA A 180 -5.39 -5.65 -9.18
N VAL A 181 -6.63 -6.11 -9.02
CA VAL A 181 -7.42 -6.64 -10.15
C VAL A 181 -7.66 -5.57 -11.22
N LYS A 182 -8.06 -4.35 -10.81
CA LYS A 182 -8.23 -3.23 -11.76
C LYS A 182 -6.93 -2.85 -12.47
N ALA A 183 -5.80 -3.01 -11.78
CA ALA A 183 -4.46 -2.82 -12.34
C ALA A 183 -3.96 -4.01 -13.18
N ASN A 184 -4.80 -5.00 -13.47
CA ASN A 184 -4.50 -6.22 -14.23
C ASN A 184 -3.36 -7.08 -13.64
N MET A 185 -3.18 -7.06 -12.31
CA MET A 185 -2.13 -7.84 -11.65
C MET A 185 -2.54 -9.30 -11.36
N GLY A 186 -3.84 -9.59 -11.34
CA GLY A 186 -4.37 -10.91 -11.02
C GLY A 186 -5.89 -10.92 -10.84
N GLU A 187 -6.40 -11.98 -10.23
CA GLU A 187 -7.83 -12.19 -9.94
C GLU A 187 -8.05 -12.49 -8.45
N ILE A 188 -9.26 -12.25 -7.93
CA ILE A 188 -9.59 -12.62 -6.54
C ILE A 188 -9.95 -14.11 -6.46
N GLY A 189 -9.20 -14.86 -5.66
CA GLY A 189 -9.54 -16.25 -5.33
C GLY A 189 -10.71 -16.36 -4.34
N ARG A 190 -11.29 -17.55 -4.20
CA ARG A 190 -12.42 -17.81 -3.27
C ARG A 190 -12.09 -17.49 -1.80
N GLN A 191 -10.82 -17.49 -1.44
CA GLN A 191 -10.28 -17.13 -0.13
C GLN A 191 -10.19 -15.61 0.10
N GLY A 192 -10.57 -14.78 -0.88
CA GLY A 192 -10.52 -13.32 -0.79
C GLY A 192 -9.14 -12.70 -1.00
N LEU A 193 -8.13 -13.50 -1.39
CA LEU A 193 -6.78 -13.04 -1.70
C LEU A 193 -6.61 -12.83 -3.20
N LEU A 194 -5.72 -11.90 -3.57
CA LEU A 194 -5.26 -11.74 -4.95
C LEU A 194 -4.45 -12.96 -5.38
N ILE A 195 -4.80 -13.55 -6.52
CA ILE A 195 -4.05 -14.61 -7.21
C ILE A 195 -3.38 -14.01 -8.43
N THR A 196 -2.06 -13.95 -8.38
CA THR A 196 -1.23 -13.48 -9.50
C THR A 196 -0.71 -14.65 -10.31
N LYS A 197 -0.45 -14.43 -11.60
CA LYS A 197 0.08 -15.46 -12.49
C LYS A 197 1.45 -16.00 -12.02
N LYS A 198 2.29 -15.12 -11.47
CA LYS A 198 3.68 -15.45 -11.11
C LYS A 198 3.79 -16.07 -9.71
N PHE A 199 3.07 -15.53 -8.73
CA PHE A 199 3.27 -15.88 -7.31
C PHE A 199 2.07 -16.56 -6.65
N GLY A 200 0.95 -16.71 -7.37
CA GLY A 200 -0.29 -17.19 -6.79
C GLY A 200 -0.77 -16.22 -5.70
N PRO A 201 -1.15 -16.71 -4.49
CA PRO A 201 -1.67 -15.88 -3.39
C PRO A 201 -0.61 -15.16 -2.55
N ARG A 202 0.64 -15.09 -3.02
CA ARG A 202 1.78 -14.52 -2.27
C ARG A 202 2.38 -13.18 -2.78
N PRO A 203 1.64 -12.29 -3.47
CA PRO A 203 2.17 -11.01 -3.92
C PRO A 203 2.16 -9.93 -2.84
#